data_AF-A0A7W0Q282-F1
#
_entry.id   AF-A0A7W0Q282-F1
#
_cell.length_a   1.000
_cell.length_b   1.000
_cell.length_c   1.000
_cell.angle_alpha   90.00
_cell.angle_beta   90.00
_cell.angle_gamma   90.00
#
_symmetry.space_group_name_H-M   'P 1'
#
loop_
_entity.id
_entity.type
_entity.pdbx_description
1 polymer ?
#
loop_
_entity_poly.entity_id
_entity_poly.type
_entity_poly.pdbx_seq_one_letter_code
_entity_poly.pdbx_strand_id
1 'polypeptide(L)'
;MKELPFPTSIPAMKAPAAKAPVATQIAAFEKAVDIKPLYWTEKLSKGFSDEDTSRGINLMNSKPLSDQVRARLAVIEELAGRLAASGGDRKAVDALTKVLRDHACPRITVKVGEVVVANRGPKPALVEMVKWTARQAGWEHWKWVTGAKAVLALESPADAFKKLSPLLAKRDTAKNVLDALQLYDGEIDPRFFAAATKWLPHELHAPDSQHFLGKHRARPEVQALLVRELEVLAAAKGEPEWGYFYEMLRKAKIPGTLPALLKIVRRAAKRGKWRFTTPLSMIDELDDPAALPPLRELRDSLKGTSKSAVSAVIAKLEKQHPDAVAASAPAKGAKGTKGAKGAKAAKGTKVAKLAVPSVDAALAQRLSKAGLSDDRIGQILDHVRTRIELEPKRAKNPAVGTTRFGGEPDLPAKTAWPFVTMKKRDFVVSPDEYDEGTLPAADKQGRYHVPLAFIAQLDLADLAPHDADGLLPKTGMLWFFARQEVVIGERRDLQVIASHVRYVKHPGKLVRTAPPDTLPDRDHYEPAAVKLSHARPLPPSSIGAIRKLGLIDSETTAYEAVERKVTSPTHTALGWAIATYFAGIPEAKEQLLLCVGSDAVSGFGWGDDAPIFFCIPSAALAKQDFAKAYCLMDE
;
A
#
# COMPACT_ATOMS: atom_id res chain seq x y z
N MET A 1 16.63 -14.74 35.57
CA MET A 1 17.48 -13.57 35.89
C MET A 1 16.61 -12.54 36.58
N LYS A 2 17.06 -11.94 37.70
CA LYS A 2 16.32 -10.89 38.42
C LYS A 2 16.41 -9.58 37.60
N GLU A 3 15.27 -8.96 37.34
CA GLU A 3 15.20 -7.62 36.73
C GLU A 3 15.80 -6.57 37.67
N LEU A 4 16.67 -5.72 37.14
CA LEU A 4 17.13 -4.48 37.79
C LEU A 4 16.15 -3.35 37.43
N PRO A 5 15.77 -2.48 38.37
CA PRO A 5 14.81 -1.41 38.10
C PRO A 5 15.46 -0.26 37.31
N PHE A 6 14.78 0.22 36.27
CA PHE A 6 15.10 1.49 35.61
C PHE A 6 14.71 2.67 36.52
N PRO A 7 15.52 3.74 36.60
CA PRO A 7 15.18 4.92 37.39
C PRO A 7 14.08 5.73 36.68
N THR A 8 12.97 5.98 37.38
CA THR A 8 11.77 6.67 36.88
C THR A 8 11.81 8.20 36.96
N SER A 9 12.97 8.82 37.23
CA SER A 9 13.08 10.28 37.16
C SER A 9 14.51 10.74 36.84
N ILE A 10 14.65 11.48 35.75
CA ILE A 10 15.86 12.26 35.39
C ILE A 10 15.63 13.71 35.86
N PRO A 11 16.62 14.40 36.46
CA PRO A 11 16.43 15.77 36.89
C PRO A 11 16.20 16.70 35.70
N ALA A 12 15.23 17.62 35.80
CA ALA A 12 15.00 18.66 34.81
C ALA A 12 16.26 19.55 34.65
N MET A 13 16.75 19.71 33.42
CA MET A 13 17.82 20.66 33.10
C MET A 13 17.33 22.09 33.36
N LYS A 14 17.98 22.83 34.27
CA LYS A 14 17.74 24.27 34.44
C LYS A 14 18.32 25.02 33.24
N ALA A 15 17.48 25.78 32.53
CA ALA A 15 17.92 26.66 31.46
C ALA A 15 18.92 27.72 31.99
N PRO A 16 19.99 28.05 31.24
CA PRO A 16 20.90 29.11 31.65
C PRO A 16 20.18 30.47 31.70
N ALA A 17 20.58 31.32 32.66
CA ALA A 17 19.94 32.61 32.89
C ALA A 17 19.96 33.49 31.62
N ALA A 18 18.80 34.04 31.25
CA ALA A 18 18.55 34.73 29.97
C ALA A 18 19.44 35.95 29.66
N LYS A 19 20.23 36.43 30.62
CA LYS A 19 21.09 37.63 30.48
C LYS A 19 22.57 37.34 30.23
N ALA A 20 23.01 36.07 30.20
CA ALA A 20 24.41 35.74 29.92
C ALA A 20 24.75 35.94 28.42
N PRO A 21 25.99 36.30 28.06
CA PRO A 21 26.44 36.33 26.66
C PRO A 21 26.17 34.99 25.96
N VAL A 22 25.73 35.02 24.69
CA VAL A 22 25.33 33.82 23.92
C VAL A 22 26.43 32.76 23.91
N ALA A 23 27.71 33.16 23.77
CA ALA A 23 28.85 32.25 23.82
C ALA A 23 28.98 31.51 25.18
N THR A 24 28.65 32.17 26.30
CA THR A 24 28.65 31.55 27.64
C THR A 24 27.50 30.57 27.81
N GLN A 25 26.34 30.84 27.20
CA GLN A 25 25.20 29.92 27.18
C GLN A 25 25.49 28.67 26.32
N ILE A 26 26.18 28.84 25.18
CA ILE A 26 26.63 27.73 24.33
C ILE A 26 27.68 26.88 25.07
N ALA A 27 28.64 27.48 25.76
CA ALA A 27 29.61 26.73 26.59
C ALA A 27 28.93 26.00 27.78
N ALA A 28 27.90 26.60 28.37
CA ALA A 28 27.10 25.93 29.40
C ALA A 28 26.26 24.78 28.83
N PHE A 29 25.76 24.91 27.60
CA PHE A 29 25.09 23.84 26.86
C PHE A 29 26.06 22.70 26.51
N GLU A 30 27.26 23.00 25.99
CA GLU A 30 28.33 22.01 25.75
C GLU A 30 28.62 21.21 27.03
N LYS A 31 28.75 21.89 28.17
CA LYS A 31 29.02 21.25 29.46
C LYS A 31 27.83 20.45 30.01
N ALA A 32 26.60 20.88 29.74
CA ALA A 32 25.39 20.14 30.13
C ALA A 32 25.14 18.91 29.24
N VAL A 33 25.70 18.91 28.03
CA VAL A 33 25.60 17.83 27.05
C VAL A 33 26.81 16.87 27.11
N ASP A 34 27.80 17.13 27.99
CA ASP A 34 28.90 16.22 28.36
C ASP A 34 28.39 15.01 29.19
N ILE A 35 27.42 14.31 28.62
CA ILE A 35 27.07 12.94 28.94
C ILE A 35 27.87 12.13 27.93
N LYS A 36 28.79 11.29 28.44
CA LYS A 36 29.52 10.25 27.69
C LYS A 36 28.67 9.73 26.52
N PRO A 37 29.27 9.51 25.32
CA PRO A 37 28.54 9.09 24.14
C PRO A 37 27.55 8.00 24.53
N LEU A 38 26.27 8.34 24.46
CA LEU A 38 25.19 7.40 24.74
C LEU A 38 25.37 6.30 23.70
N TYR A 39 25.81 5.13 24.18
CA TYR A 39 26.00 3.87 23.45
C TYR A 39 25.16 3.82 22.17
N TRP A 40 25.77 4.26 21.07
CA TRP A 40 25.28 4.06 19.70
C TRP A 40 26.21 3.14 18.93
N THR A 41 27.14 2.50 19.63
CA THR A 41 28.04 1.49 19.10
C THR A 41 27.93 0.23 19.96
N GLU A 42 27.90 -0.91 19.27
CA GLU A 42 28.09 -2.29 19.73
C GLU A 42 26.86 -3.17 20.03
N LYS A 43 25.73 -2.65 20.55
CA LYS A 43 24.54 -3.50 20.83
C LYS A 43 23.40 -3.43 19.80
N LEU A 44 23.35 -2.39 18.97
CA LEU A 44 22.39 -2.29 17.85
C LEU A 44 23.03 -2.66 16.50
N SER A 45 24.35 -2.53 16.36
CA SER A 45 25.09 -2.91 15.14
C SER A 45 25.26 -4.42 14.94
N LYS A 46 24.75 -5.25 15.86
CA LYS A 46 24.76 -6.72 15.76
C LYS A 46 23.39 -7.33 15.45
N GLY A 47 22.39 -6.50 15.11
CA GLY A 47 21.02 -6.98 14.89
C GLY A 47 20.22 -6.18 13.87
N PHE A 48 20.89 -5.43 12.98
CA PHE A 48 20.24 -4.80 11.85
C PHE A 48 20.90 -5.32 10.57
N SER A 49 20.11 -5.93 9.69
CA SER A 49 20.54 -6.27 8.34
C SER A 49 20.53 -5.00 7.47
N ASP A 50 21.14 -5.07 6.28
CA ASP A 50 21.14 -3.93 5.34
C ASP A 50 19.72 -3.47 4.94
N GLU A 51 18.70 -4.34 5.07
CA GLU A 51 17.28 -4.02 4.89
C GLU A 51 16.72 -3.06 5.94
N ASP A 52 17.19 -3.12 7.19
CA ASP A 52 16.71 -2.27 8.27
C ASP A 52 17.14 -0.81 8.12
N THR A 53 18.21 -0.56 7.34
CA THR A 53 18.68 0.78 6.98
C THR A 53 17.69 1.48 6.03
N SER A 54 16.98 0.71 5.19
CA SER A 54 15.94 1.21 4.29
C SER A 54 14.59 1.36 5.00
N ARG A 55 14.23 0.41 5.89
CA ARG A 55 13.01 0.48 6.74
C ARG A 55 13.05 1.59 7.80
N GLY A 56 14.24 2.07 8.18
CA GLY A 56 14.40 3.22 9.06
C GLY A 56 13.62 4.47 8.60
N ILE A 57 13.39 4.65 7.30
CA ILE A 57 12.75 5.85 6.75
C ILE A 57 11.24 5.94 7.07
N ASN A 58 10.51 4.81 7.14
CA ASN A 58 9.07 4.80 7.42
C ASN A 58 8.72 4.72 8.91
N LEU A 59 9.53 4.01 9.73
CA LEU A 59 9.37 3.98 11.19
C LEU A 59 9.77 5.29 11.89
N MET A 60 10.63 6.11 11.26
CA MET A 60 11.10 7.39 11.81
C MET A 60 10.14 8.59 11.62
N ASN A 61 9.06 8.43 10.84
CA ASN A 61 8.02 9.45 10.67
C ASN A 61 6.77 9.20 11.53
N SER A 62 6.59 8.01 12.10
CA SER A 62 5.37 7.61 12.82
C SER A 62 5.53 7.48 14.33
N LYS A 63 6.76 7.35 14.88
CA LYS A 63 6.98 7.33 16.33
C LYS A 63 7.21 8.74 16.89
N PRO A 64 6.58 9.11 18.02
CA PRO A 64 6.88 10.36 18.69
C PRO A 64 8.36 10.37 19.10
N LEU A 65 9.06 11.45 18.75
CA LEU A 65 10.40 11.73 19.26
C LEU A 65 10.39 11.57 20.79
N SER A 66 11.41 10.93 21.35
CA SER A 66 11.53 10.89 22.81
C SER A 66 11.56 12.32 23.34
N ASP A 67 11.02 12.52 24.54
CA ASP A 67 10.94 13.86 25.15
C ASP A 67 12.33 14.50 25.27
N GLN A 68 13.37 13.69 25.40
CA GLN A 68 14.76 14.12 25.42
C GLN A 68 15.23 14.69 24.06
N VAL A 69 14.82 14.10 22.93
CA VAL A 69 15.14 14.63 21.60
C VAL A 69 14.34 15.89 21.30
N ARG A 70 13.06 15.94 21.72
CA ARG A 70 12.22 17.14 21.58
C ARG A 70 12.76 18.30 22.40
N ALA A 71 13.16 18.07 23.64
CA ALA A 71 13.77 19.09 24.49
C ALA A 71 15.10 19.61 23.91
N ARG A 72 15.93 18.73 23.34
CA ARG A 72 17.18 19.12 22.67
C ARG A 72 16.94 19.94 21.41
N LEU A 73 15.97 19.55 20.58
CA LEU A 73 15.58 20.33 19.40
C LEU A 73 15.06 21.71 19.77
N ALA A 74 14.21 21.81 20.80
CA ALA A 74 13.68 23.09 21.27
C ALA A 74 14.78 24.05 21.76
N VAL A 75 15.78 23.53 22.50
CA VAL A 75 16.93 24.34 22.96
C VAL A 75 17.77 24.82 21.77
N ILE A 76 17.95 23.97 20.76
CA ILE A 76 18.71 24.30 19.56
C ILE A 76 17.97 25.34 18.69
N GLU A 77 16.65 25.23 18.55
CA GLU A 77 15.81 26.22 17.89
C GLU A 77 15.84 27.57 18.61
N GLU A 78 15.77 27.55 19.95
CA GLU A 78 15.90 28.76 20.78
C GLU A 78 17.27 29.42 20.64
N LEU A 79 18.36 28.64 20.68
CA LEU A 79 19.72 29.14 20.48
C LEU A 79 19.90 29.71 19.07
N ALA A 80 19.34 29.07 18.04
CA ALA A 80 19.37 29.57 16.67
C ALA A 80 18.59 30.89 16.52
N GLY A 81 17.42 31.00 17.16
CA GLY A 81 16.63 32.23 17.19
C GLY A 81 17.34 33.39 17.90
N ARG A 82 17.97 33.13 19.04
CA ARG A 82 18.75 34.14 19.79
C ARG A 82 20.01 34.57 19.05
N LEU A 83 20.66 33.63 18.36
CA LEU A 83 21.81 33.92 17.48
C LEU A 83 21.40 34.79 16.28
N ALA A 84 20.20 34.56 15.73
CA ALA A 84 19.65 35.41 14.68
C ALA A 84 19.40 36.84 15.19
N ALA A 85 18.78 36.97 16.38
CA ALA A 85 18.47 38.24 17.02
C ALA A 85 19.72 39.05 17.44
N SER A 86 20.85 38.40 17.74
CA SER A 86 22.08 39.06 18.19
C SER A 86 22.91 39.72 17.08
N GLY A 87 22.41 39.74 15.84
CA GLY A 87 23.25 40.16 14.72
C GLY A 87 24.33 39.13 14.35
N GLY A 88 24.24 37.91 14.92
CA GLY A 88 25.04 36.72 14.58
C GLY A 88 26.51 36.96 14.75
N ASP A 89 26.84 37.29 16.00
CA ASP A 89 28.17 37.27 16.55
C ASP A 89 28.95 36.05 16.04
N ARG A 90 30.07 36.33 15.36
CA ARG A 90 30.94 35.34 14.73
C ARG A 90 31.39 34.27 15.71
N LYS A 91 31.68 34.64 16.97
CA LYS A 91 32.10 33.68 18.00
C LYS A 91 30.97 32.72 18.37
N ALA A 92 29.73 33.19 18.40
CA ALA A 92 28.57 32.37 18.71
C ALA A 92 28.17 31.46 17.53
N VAL A 93 28.36 31.92 16.29
CA VAL A 93 28.23 31.08 15.08
C VAL A 93 29.28 29.98 15.07
N ASP A 94 30.55 30.32 15.31
CA ASP A 94 31.66 29.35 15.32
C ASP A 94 31.47 28.29 16.44
N ALA A 95 30.97 28.71 17.61
CA ALA A 95 30.64 27.81 18.71
C ALA A 95 29.46 26.88 18.37
N LEU A 96 28.37 27.39 17.79
CA LEU A 96 27.24 26.56 17.35
C LEU A 96 27.67 25.59 16.25
N THR A 97 28.47 26.04 15.29
CA THR A 97 29.04 25.21 14.22
C THR A 97 29.93 24.09 14.78
N LYS A 98 30.69 24.34 15.84
CA LYS A 98 31.47 23.31 16.53
C LYS A 98 30.58 22.27 17.21
N VAL A 99 29.57 22.71 17.98
CA VAL A 99 28.56 21.82 18.59
C VAL A 99 27.88 20.95 17.53
N LEU A 100 27.56 21.49 16.37
CA LEU A 100 26.91 20.77 15.26
C LEU A 100 27.83 19.79 14.55
N ARG A 101 29.12 20.11 14.43
CA ARG A 101 30.13 19.21 13.82
C ARG A 101 30.34 17.96 14.65
N ASP A 102 30.26 18.11 15.97
CA ASP A 102 30.54 17.05 16.93
C ASP A 102 29.27 16.28 17.37
N HIS A 103 28.08 16.69 16.91
CA HIS A 103 26.81 16.05 17.24
C HIS A 103 26.47 14.91 16.26
N ALA A 104 26.36 13.68 16.76
CA ALA A 104 26.11 12.47 15.96
C ALA A 104 24.68 12.34 15.36
N CYS A 105 23.84 13.38 15.41
CA CYS A 105 22.43 13.29 14.97
C CYS A 105 22.19 14.14 13.70
N PRO A 106 22.08 13.53 12.51
CA PRO A 106 21.99 14.25 11.24
C PRO A 106 20.78 15.18 11.12
N ARG A 107 19.64 14.82 11.73
CA ARG A 107 18.38 15.58 11.66
C ARG A 107 18.47 16.94 12.36
N ILE A 108 19.23 16.99 13.46
CA ILE A 108 19.50 18.23 14.20
C ILE A 108 20.37 19.16 13.33
N THR A 109 21.41 18.62 12.70
CA THR A 109 22.32 19.40 11.85
C THR A 109 21.64 19.99 10.63
N VAL A 110 20.75 19.23 9.97
CA VAL A 110 19.96 19.73 8.83
C VAL A 110 18.99 20.83 9.26
N LYS A 111 18.24 20.62 10.35
CA LYS A 111 17.21 21.59 10.76
C LYS A 111 17.81 22.93 11.19
N VAL A 112 18.97 22.91 11.82
CA VAL A 112 19.71 24.14 12.17
C VAL A 112 20.30 24.81 10.93
N GLY A 113 20.81 24.02 9.97
CA GLY A 113 21.23 24.53 8.67
C GLY A 113 20.11 25.30 7.96
N GLU A 114 18.88 24.75 7.95
CA GLU A 114 17.69 25.41 7.40
C GLU A 114 17.40 26.75 8.11
N VAL A 115 17.40 26.77 9.44
CA VAL A 115 17.10 27.98 10.24
C VAL A 115 18.15 29.08 10.03
N VAL A 116 19.43 28.72 9.92
CA VAL A 116 20.52 29.68 9.71
C VAL A 116 20.52 30.22 8.27
N VAL A 117 20.24 29.38 7.27
CA VAL A 117 20.10 29.81 5.86
C VAL A 117 18.90 30.75 5.69
N ALA A 118 17.77 30.43 6.30
CA ALA A 118 16.54 31.23 6.20
C ALA A 118 16.66 32.65 6.77
N ASN A 119 17.56 32.88 7.74
CA ASN A 119 17.64 34.16 8.46
C ASN A 119 18.78 35.09 8.02
N ARG A 120 19.76 34.64 7.21
CA ARG A 120 20.94 35.47 6.86
C ARG A 120 21.39 35.42 5.40
N GLY A 121 20.74 34.61 4.56
CA GLY A 121 21.28 34.25 3.25
C GLY A 121 22.55 33.37 3.38
N PRO A 122 22.93 32.60 2.35
CA PRO A 122 23.95 31.58 2.52
C PRO A 122 25.34 32.21 2.51
N LYS A 123 26.13 31.90 3.55
CA LYS A 123 27.58 31.94 3.41
C LYS A 123 28.05 30.61 2.78
N PRO A 124 28.97 30.62 1.81
CA PRO A 124 29.48 29.42 1.15
C PRO A 124 29.93 28.31 2.13
N ALA A 125 30.53 28.68 3.25
CA ALA A 125 30.97 27.75 4.29
C ALA A 125 29.83 26.94 4.94
N LEU A 126 28.65 27.54 5.09
CA LEU A 126 27.50 26.89 5.72
C LEU A 126 26.84 25.90 4.75
N VAL A 127 26.78 26.26 3.48
CA VAL A 127 26.33 25.37 2.39
C VAL A 127 27.27 24.17 2.26
N GLU A 128 28.59 24.38 2.34
CA GLU A 128 29.57 23.28 2.33
C GLU A 128 29.48 22.39 3.58
N MET A 129 29.11 22.92 4.75
CA MET A 129 28.89 22.13 5.96
C MET A 129 27.64 21.24 5.87
N VAL A 130 26.52 21.77 5.37
CA VAL A 130 25.30 21.00 5.11
C VAL A 130 25.58 19.91 4.07
N LYS A 131 26.30 20.25 3.00
CA LYS A 131 26.75 19.28 1.99
C LYS A 131 27.60 18.18 2.63
N TRP A 132 28.62 18.52 3.43
CA TRP A 132 29.52 17.56 4.09
C TRP A 132 28.77 16.59 4.99
N THR A 133 27.84 17.09 5.80
CA THR A 133 27.02 16.25 6.71
C THR A 133 26.13 15.29 5.92
N ALA A 134 25.53 15.76 4.82
CA ALA A 134 24.79 14.90 3.90
C ALA A 134 25.69 13.90 3.14
N ARG A 135 27.00 14.18 2.97
CA ARG A 135 27.95 13.19 2.41
C ARG A 135 28.17 12.04 3.38
N GLN A 136 28.33 12.33 4.67
CA GLN A 136 28.56 11.31 5.70
C GLN A 136 27.32 10.43 5.94
N ALA A 137 26.12 10.95 5.68
CA ALA A 137 24.88 10.19 5.81
C ALA A 137 24.49 9.37 4.56
N GLY A 138 25.25 9.44 3.45
CA GLY A 138 24.89 8.76 2.20
C GLY A 138 23.72 9.39 1.43
N TRP A 139 23.31 10.62 1.77
CA TRP A 139 22.08 11.25 1.25
C TRP A 139 22.36 12.13 0.01
N GLU A 140 22.76 11.51 -1.09
CA GLU A 140 23.02 12.18 -2.38
C GLU A 140 21.83 13.03 -2.86
N HIS A 141 20.61 12.49 -2.75
CA HIS A 141 19.37 13.13 -3.19
C HIS A 141 19.06 14.45 -2.45
N TRP A 142 19.18 14.46 -1.12
CA TRP A 142 18.85 15.63 -0.31
C TRP A 142 19.81 16.81 -0.53
N LYS A 143 21.08 16.55 -0.91
CA LYS A 143 22.07 17.59 -1.27
C LYS A 143 21.58 18.44 -2.45
N TRP A 144 20.97 17.79 -3.43
CA TRP A 144 20.49 18.46 -4.64
C TRP A 144 19.20 19.22 -4.40
N VAL A 145 18.25 18.62 -3.66
CA VAL A 145 16.97 19.26 -3.34
C VAL A 145 17.18 20.52 -2.50
N THR A 146 18.01 20.45 -1.44
CA THR A 146 18.32 21.62 -0.61
C THR A 146 19.11 22.69 -1.35
N GLY A 147 20.06 22.29 -2.21
CA GLY A 147 20.79 23.22 -3.08
C GLY A 147 19.88 23.95 -4.07
N ALA A 148 18.98 23.23 -4.76
CA ALA A 148 18.02 23.83 -5.68
C ALA A 148 17.00 24.73 -4.96
N LYS A 149 16.52 24.32 -3.77
CA LYS A 149 15.62 25.15 -2.95
C LYS A 149 16.28 26.45 -2.49
N ALA A 150 17.57 26.39 -2.13
CA ALA A 150 18.33 27.59 -1.81
C ALA A 150 18.44 28.52 -3.02
N VAL A 151 18.75 28.00 -4.21
CA VAL A 151 18.78 28.82 -5.44
C VAL A 151 17.43 29.46 -5.72
N LEU A 152 16.31 28.75 -5.53
CA LEU A 152 14.97 29.29 -5.69
C LEU A 152 14.66 30.42 -4.69
N ALA A 153 15.13 30.30 -3.45
CA ALA A 153 14.87 31.26 -2.38
C ALA A 153 15.73 32.54 -2.44
N LEU A 154 16.86 32.51 -3.15
CA LEU A 154 17.90 33.54 -3.07
C LEU A 154 18.07 34.34 -4.35
N GLU A 155 17.54 33.85 -5.45
CA GLU A 155 17.68 34.44 -6.75
C GLU A 155 16.32 34.96 -7.22
N SER A 156 16.32 35.91 -8.15
CA SER A 156 15.09 36.22 -8.87
C SER A 156 14.57 34.94 -9.55
N PRO A 157 13.25 34.77 -9.76
CA PRO A 157 12.73 33.59 -10.45
C PRO A 157 13.44 33.33 -11.79
N ALA A 158 13.76 34.39 -12.52
CA ALA A 158 14.47 34.33 -13.80
C ALA A 158 15.92 33.84 -13.69
N ASP A 159 16.63 34.27 -12.65
CA ASP A 159 18.02 33.85 -12.40
C ASP A 159 18.07 32.44 -11.82
N ALA A 160 17.12 32.07 -10.96
CA ALA A 160 16.94 30.70 -10.50
C ALA A 160 16.71 29.75 -11.68
N PHE A 161 15.84 30.14 -12.63
CA PHE A 161 15.62 29.37 -13.86
C PHE A 161 16.89 29.26 -14.70
N LYS A 162 17.62 30.36 -14.93
CA LYS A 162 18.88 30.33 -15.68
C LYS A 162 19.91 29.37 -15.05
N LYS A 163 19.96 29.30 -13.71
CA LYS A 163 20.89 28.45 -12.96
C LYS A 163 20.47 26.98 -12.91
N LEU A 164 19.18 26.69 -12.75
CA LEU A 164 18.67 25.33 -12.55
C LEU A 164 18.21 24.67 -13.86
N SER A 165 17.84 25.42 -14.89
CA SER A 165 17.34 24.84 -16.16
C SER A 165 18.32 23.90 -16.87
N PRO A 166 19.67 24.06 -16.82
CA PRO A 166 20.58 23.06 -17.39
C PRO A 166 20.51 21.71 -16.67
N LEU A 167 20.14 21.70 -15.38
CA LEU A 167 19.99 20.48 -14.58
C LEU A 167 18.70 19.71 -14.92
N LEU A 168 17.70 20.39 -15.48
CA LEU A 168 16.49 19.73 -15.99
C LEU A 168 16.74 18.90 -17.26
N ALA A 169 17.91 19.06 -17.90
CA ALA A 169 18.27 18.27 -19.08
C ALA A 169 18.79 16.86 -18.75
N LYS A 170 19.13 16.57 -17.49
CA LYS A 170 19.60 15.25 -17.04
C LYS A 170 18.57 14.60 -16.11
N ARG A 171 18.32 13.31 -16.32
CA ARG A 171 17.28 12.54 -15.62
C ARG A 171 17.35 12.65 -14.10
N ASP A 172 18.50 12.29 -13.54
CA ASP A 172 18.66 12.16 -12.09
C ASP A 172 18.63 13.50 -11.36
N THR A 173 18.98 14.60 -12.05
CA THR A 173 18.94 15.95 -11.48
C THR A 173 17.61 16.66 -11.71
N ALA A 174 16.84 16.28 -12.75
CA ALA A 174 15.52 16.83 -12.99
C ALA A 174 14.57 16.52 -11.84
N LYS A 175 14.58 15.29 -11.33
CA LYS A 175 13.81 14.89 -10.13
C LYS A 175 14.09 15.82 -8.95
N ASN A 176 15.36 16.01 -8.61
CA ASN A 176 15.75 16.83 -7.46
C ASN A 176 15.32 18.30 -7.60
N VAL A 177 15.31 18.84 -8.83
CA VAL A 177 14.82 20.20 -9.08
C VAL A 177 13.30 20.27 -8.96
N LEU A 178 12.57 19.25 -9.41
CA LEU A 178 11.10 19.18 -9.24
C LEU A 178 10.71 19.07 -7.76
N ASP A 179 11.43 18.27 -6.97
CA ASP A 179 11.20 18.16 -5.52
C ASP A 179 11.49 19.49 -4.81
N ALA A 180 12.53 20.21 -5.24
CA ALA A 180 12.85 21.52 -4.70
C ALA A 180 11.76 22.55 -5.03
N LEU A 181 11.24 22.55 -6.27
CA LEU A 181 10.14 23.41 -6.69
C LEU A 181 8.86 23.08 -5.91
N GLN A 182 8.58 21.80 -5.68
CA GLN A 182 7.46 21.33 -4.87
C GLN A 182 7.52 21.87 -3.43
N LEU A 183 8.71 21.86 -2.83
CA LEU A 183 8.94 22.33 -1.46
C LEU A 183 9.12 23.86 -1.36
N TYR A 184 9.08 24.58 -2.47
CA TYR A 184 9.23 26.04 -2.52
C TYR A 184 7.87 26.73 -2.56
N ASP A 185 7.65 27.70 -1.67
CA ASP A 185 6.39 28.44 -1.56
C ASP A 185 6.44 29.83 -2.22
N GLY A 186 7.60 30.24 -2.74
CA GLY A 186 7.77 31.52 -3.42
C GLY A 186 7.40 31.50 -4.90
N GLU A 187 7.61 32.62 -5.59
CA GLU A 187 7.35 32.72 -7.02
C GLU A 187 8.32 31.86 -7.84
N ILE A 188 7.76 31.04 -8.73
CA ILE A 188 8.49 30.19 -9.67
C ILE A 188 8.36 30.79 -11.07
N ASP A 189 9.49 30.86 -11.80
CA ASP A 189 9.52 31.30 -13.18
C ASP A 189 8.69 30.35 -14.08
N PRO A 190 7.76 30.86 -14.89
CA PRO A 190 6.89 30.05 -15.76
C PRO A 190 7.65 29.06 -16.66
N ARG A 191 8.90 29.38 -17.03
CA ARG A 191 9.74 28.53 -17.89
C ARG A 191 10.14 27.22 -17.21
N PHE A 192 10.13 27.13 -15.88
CA PHE A 192 10.29 25.85 -15.18
C PHE A 192 9.21 24.85 -15.57
N PHE A 193 7.95 25.30 -15.70
CA PHE A 193 6.86 24.43 -16.12
C PHE A 193 7.07 23.97 -17.56
N ALA A 194 7.43 24.88 -18.47
CA ALA A 194 7.76 24.54 -19.86
C ALA A 194 8.90 23.51 -19.96
N ALA A 195 9.95 23.65 -19.15
CA ALA A 195 11.06 22.71 -19.11
C ALA A 195 10.65 21.36 -18.49
N ALA A 196 9.86 21.37 -17.42
CA ALA A 196 9.31 20.17 -16.80
C ALA A 196 8.43 19.38 -17.79
N THR A 197 7.69 20.06 -18.70
CA THR A 197 6.87 19.38 -19.72
C THR A 197 7.67 18.49 -20.68
N LYS A 198 8.98 18.72 -20.84
CA LYS A 198 9.83 17.86 -21.69
C LYS A 198 10.19 16.55 -21.00
N TRP A 199 10.00 16.49 -19.68
CA TRP A 199 10.48 15.42 -18.81
C TRP A 199 9.32 14.61 -18.20
N LEU A 200 8.27 15.31 -17.79
CA LEU A 200 7.04 14.77 -17.21
C LEU A 200 6.37 13.64 -18.02
N PRO A 201 6.36 13.61 -19.38
CA PRO A 201 5.75 12.52 -20.14
C PRO A 201 6.26 11.12 -19.79
N HIS A 202 7.50 11.02 -19.26
CA HIS A 202 8.11 9.75 -18.87
C HIS A 202 7.93 9.40 -17.38
N GLU A 203 7.54 10.36 -16.54
CA GLU A 203 7.60 10.29 -15.07
C GLU A 203 6.33 10.89 -14.41
N LEU A 204 5.25 11.10 -15.17
CA LEU A 204 3.94 11.54 -14.67
C LEU A 204 3.32 10.54 -13.68
N HIS A 205 3.79 9.29 -13.71
CA HIS A 205 3.43 8.27 -12.74
C HIS A 205 4.24 8.37 -11.44
N ALA A 206 5.34 9.13 -11.41
CA ALA A 206 6.10 9.35 -10.19
C ALA A 206 5.29 10.24 -9.22
N PRO A 207 5.12 9.83 -7.95
CA PRO A 207 4.36 10.59 -6.95
C PRO A 207 4.78 12.05 -6.82
N ASP A 208 6.08 12.32 -6.99
CA ASP A 208 6.68 13.65 -6.84
C ASP A 208 6.22 14.63 -7.94
N SER A 209 6.24 14.18 -9.19
CA SER A 209 5.70 14.90 -10.35
C SER A 209 4.22 15.27 -10.16
N GLN A 210 3.44 14.35 -9.59
CA GLN A 210 2.01 14.53 -9.37
C GLN A 210 1.72 15.57 -8.28
N HIS A 211 2.47 15.55 -7.19
CA HIS A 211 2.31 16.52 -6.11
C HIS A 211 2.68 17.93 -6.56
N PHE A 212 3.77 18.09 -7.32
CA PHE A 212 4.15 19.38 -7.91
C PHE A 212 3.04 19.97 -8.80
N LEU A 213 2.49 19.17 -9.72
CA LEU A 213 1.39 19.59 -10.58
C LEU A 213 0.12 19.93 -9.77
N GLY A 214 -0.19 19.14 -8.74
CA GLY A 214 -1.30 19.38 -7.82
C GLY A 214 -1.17 20.70 -7.06
N LYS A 215 0.03 21.05 -6.58
CA LYS A 215 0.32 22.31 -5.87
C LYS A 215 0.12 23.54 -6.77
N HIS A 216 0.51 23.45 -8.03
CA HIS A 216 0.49 24.57 -8.98
C HIS A 216 -0.67 24.53 -10.00
N ARG A 217 -1.68 23.68 -9.78
CA ARG A 217 -2.81 23.42 -10.70
C ARG A 217 -3.62 24.64 -11.18
N ALA A 218 -3.58 25.75 -10.44
CA ALA A 218 -4.28 26.99 -10.80
C ALA A 218 -3.52 27.82 -11.86
N ARG A 219 -2.25 27.51 -12.12
CA ARG A 219 -1.42 28.25 -13.08
C ARG A 219 -1.80 27.87 -14.51
N PRO A 220 -2.04 28.83 -15.42
CA PRO A 220 -2.42 28.56 -16.82
C PRO A 220 -1.45 27.61 -17.55
N GLU A 221 -0.15 27.69 -17.24
CA GLU A 221 0.88 26.86 -17.84
C GLU A 221 0.76 25.39 -17.41
N VAL A 222 0.40 25.15 -16.14
CA VAL A 222 0.15 23.80 -15.61
C VAL A 222 -1.15 23.25 -16.18
N GLN A 223 -2.16 24.08 -16.34
CA GLN A 223 -3.43 23.70 -16.98
C GLN A 223 -3.24 23.30 -18.44
N ALA A 224 -2.50 24.10 -19.22
CA ALA A 224 -2.18 23.80 -20.61
C ALA A 224 -1.37 22.51 -20.75
N LEU A 225 -0.44 22.26 -19.83
CA LEU A 225 0.31 21.01 -19.76
C LEU A 225 -0.60 19.81 -19.50
N LEU A 226 -1.48 19.88 -18.50
CA LEU A 226 -2.38 18.78 -18.15
C LEU A 226 -3.35 18.46 -19.30
N VAL A 227 -3.84 19.48 -20.01
CA VAL A 227 -4.66 19.30 -21.22
C VAL A 227 -3.86 18.62 -22.32
N ARG A 228 -2.62 19.06 -22.59
CA ARG A 228 -1.74 18.45 -23.60
C ARG A 228 -1.46 16.97 -23.29
N GLU A 229 -1.15 16.65 -22.04
CA GLU A 229 -0.90 15.25 -21.63
C GLU A 229 -2.15 14.39 -21.76
N LEU A 230 -3.34 14.93 -21.42
CA LEU A 230 -4.59 14.25 -21.72
C LEU A 230 -4.74 13.92 -23.20
N GLU A 231 -4.33 14.83 -24.09
CA GLU A 231 -4.38 14.58 -25.53
C GLU A 231 -3.36 13.53 -26.00
N VAL A 232 -2.17 13.50 -25.39
CA VAL A 232 -1.15 12.47 -25.63
C VAL A 232 -1.65 11.10 -25.17
N LEU A 233 -2.18 11.02 -23.94
CA LEU A 233 -2.81 9.82 -23.39
C LEU A 233 -4.00 9.37 -24.25
N ALA A 234 -4.81 10.32 -24.74
CA ALA A 234 -5.89 10.03 -25.66
C ALA A 234 -5.39 9.45 -27.00
N ALA A 235 -4.18 9.79 -27.42
CA ALA A 235 -3.56 9.34 -28.66
C ALA A 235 -2.83 8.00 -28.52
N ALA A 236 -2.42 7.62 -27.31
CA ALA A 236 -1.74 6.38 -27.04
C ALA A 236 -2.59 5.13 -27.43
N LYS A 237 -1.90 4.07 -27.85
CA LYS A 237 -2.51 2.79 -28.22
C LYS A 237 -2.73 1.85 -27.01
N GLY A 238 -2.17 2.16 -25.83
CA GLY A 238 -2.26 1.37 -24.60
C GLY A 238 -3.22 1.93 -23.55
N GLU A 239 -3.43 1.18 -22.47
CA GLU A 239 -4.22 1.60 -21.30
C GLU A 239 -3.32 2.39 -20.34
N PRO A 240 -3.54 3.70 -20.13
CA PRO A 240 -2.84 4.41 -19.09
C PRO A 240 -3.48 4.13 -17.74
N GLU A 241 -2.68 4.10 -16.67
CA GLU A 241 -3.16 4.03 -15.30
C GLU A 241 -3.87 5.34 -14.94
N TRP A 242 -5.21 5.33 -14.95
CA TRP A 242 -6.03 6.53 -14.74
C TRP A 242 -6.11 7.01 -13.28
N GLY A 243 -5.79 6.16 -12.30
CA GLY A 243 -6.15 6.38 -10.89
C GLY A 243 -5.64 7.70 -10.28
N TYR A 244 -4.37 8.06 -10.52
CA TYR A 244 -3.78 9.27 -9.96
C TYR A 244 -3.98 10.52 -10.83
N PHE A 245 -3.95 10.36 -12.16
CA PHE A 245 -4.32 11.44 -13.09
C PHE A 245 -5.77 11.89 -12.84
N TYR A 246 -6.63 10.96 -12.39
CA TYR A 246 -7.99 11.22 -11.97
C TYR A 246 -8.11 12.14 -10.75
N GLU A 247 -7.42 11.83 -9.66
CA GLU A 247 -7.46 12.68 -8.46
C GLU A 247 -6.94 14.10 -8.72
N MET A 248 -5.95 14.24 -9.61
CA MET A 248 -5.37 15.54 -9.96
C MET A 248 -6.35 16.40 -10.77
N LEU A 249 -7.00 15.85 -11.79
CA LEU A 249 -8.01 16.57 -12.57
C LEU A 249 -9.26 16.89 -11.74
N ARG A 250 -9.71 15.92 -10.94
CA ARG A 250 -10.87 16.05 -10.06
C ARG A 250 -10.73 17.24 -9.10
N LYS A 251 -9.56 17.42 -8.50
CA LYS A 251 -9.30 18.53 -7.56
C LYS A 251 -9.08 19.89 -8.24
N ALA A 252 -8.79 19.91 -9.54
CA ALA A 252 -8.30 21.10 -10.21
C ALA A 252 -9.36 21.89 -10.97
N LYS A 253 -10.50 21.28 -11.36
CA LYS A 253 -11.59 21.92 -12.13
C LYS A 253 -11.06 22.78 -13.30
N ILE A 254 -10.12 22.22 -14.07
CA ILE A 254 -9.34 22.98 -15.05
C ILE A 254 -10.20 23.35 -16.28
N PRO A 255 -10.26 24.63 -16.70
CA PRO A 255 -10.90 25.00 -17.95
C PRO A 255 -10.28 24.28 -19.16
N GLY A 256 -11.10 23.77 -20.09
CA GLY A 256 -10.61 23.07 -21.29
C GLY A 256 -10.36 21.56 -21.13
N THR A 257 -10.52 21.01 -19.92
CA THR A 257 -10.41 19.56 -19.68
C THR A 257 -11.55 18.78 -20.34
N LEU A 258 -12.76 19.36 -20.36
CA LEU A 258 -13.96 18.71 -20.87
C LEU A 258 -13.84 18.28 -22.35
N PRO A 259 -13.40 19.15 -23.31
CA PRO A 259 -13.13 18.73 -24.68
C PRO A 259 -12.15 17.56 -24.81
N ALA A 260 -11.06 17.56 -24.02
CA ALA A 260 -10.07 16.48 -24.02
C ALA A 260 -10.67 15.16 -23.49
N LEU A 261 -11.42 15.22 -22.38
CA LEU A 261 -12.12 14.06 -21.82
C LEU A 261 -13.15 13.49 -22.81
N LEU A 262 -13.95 14.33 -23.45
CA LEU A 262 -14.91 13.89 -24.48
C LEU A 262 -14.22 13.21 -25.67
N LYS A 263 -13.02 13.68 -26.06
CA LYS A 263 -12.20 13.06 -27.12
C LYS A 263 -11.70 11.67 -26.71
N ILE A 264 -11.28 11.50 -25.45
CA ILE A 264 -10.91 10.20 -24.86
C ILE A 264 -12.12 9.25 -24.86
N VAL A 265 -13.27 9.73 -24.35
CA VAL A 265 -14.51 8.95 -24.29
C VAL A 265 -14.96 8.50 -25.69
N ARG A 266 -14.94 9.38 -26.68
CA ARG A 266 -15.28 9.01 -28.07
C ARG A 266 -14.32 7.97 -28.66
N ARG A 267 -13.01 8.06 -28.37
CA ARG A 267 -12.00 7.16 -28.96
C ARG A 267 -12.11 5.73 -28.45
N ALA A 268 -12.16 5.52 -27.13
CA ALA A 268 -12.26 4.16 -26.63
C ALA A 268 -13.66 3.53 -26.89
N ALA A 269 -14.70 4.34 -27.19
CA ALA A 269 -16.05 3.87 -27.53
C ALA A 269 -16.00 3.19 -28.89
N LYS A 270 -15.26 3.79 -29.82
CA LYS A 270 -14.96 3.20 -31.13
C LYS A 270 -14.12 1.92 -31.04
N ARG A 271 -13.26 1.78 -30.03
CA ARG A 271 -12.40 0.59 -29.88
C ARG A 271 -13.18 -0.65 -29.38
N GLY A 272 -14.44 -0.50 -28.95
CA GLY A 272 -15.34 -1.63 -28.60
C GLY A 272 -14.90 -2.49 -27.40
N LYS A 273 -13.73 -2.20 -26.85
CA LYS A 273 -13.12 -2.79 -25.68
C LYS A 273 -12.68 -1.59 -24.86
N TRP A 274 -13.44 -1.17 -23.83
CA TRP A 274 -12.92 -0.37 -22.70
C TRP A 274 -13.94 0.07 -21.66
N ARG A 275 -13.41 0.31 -20.44
CA ARG A 275 -14.07 0.88 -19.26
C ARG A 275 -14.00 2.42 -19.33
N PHE A 276 -15.12 3.07 -19.63
CA PHE A 276 -15.24 4.54 -19.55
C PHE A 276 -15.69 5.09 -18.21
N THR A 277 -15.78 4.23 -17.21
CA THR A 277 -16.26 4.61 -15.89
C THR A 277 -15.47 5.81 -15.35
N THR A 278 -14.14 5.78 -15.44
CA THR A 278 -13.29 6.87 -14.93
C THR A 278 -13.42 8.19 -15.71
N PRO A 279 -13.34 8.26 -17.06
CA PRO A 279 -13.59 9.52 -17.76
C PRO A 279 -15.05 10.01 -17.65
N LEU A 280 -16.02 9.12 -17.51
CA LEU A 280 -17.43 9.49 -17.31
C LEU A 280 -17.69 10.02 -15.91
N SER A 281 -17.07 9.45 -14.88
CA SER A 281 -17.14 9.97 -13.51
C SER A 281 -16.44 11.34 -13.41
N MET A 282 -15.35 11.57 -14.14
CA MET A 282 -14.77 12.91 -14.25
C MET A 282 -15.73 13.93 -14.86
N ILE A 283 -16.42 13.57 -15.95
CA ILE A 283 -17.38 14.49 -16.60
C ILE A 283 -18.56 14.77 -15.67
N ASP A 284 -19.01 13.76 -14.92
CA ASP A 284 -20.03 13.90 -13.89
C ASP A 284 -19.58 14.84 -12.75
N GLU A 285 -18.35 14.70 -12.26
CA GLU A 285 -17.79 15.53 -11.18
C GLU A 285 -17.42 16.96 -11.60
N LEU A 286 -17.09 17.18 -12.89
CA LEU A 286 -16.90 18.52 -13.44
C LEU A 286 -18.19 19.34 -13.32
N ASP A 287 -19.35 18.68 -13.30
CA ASP A 287 -20.66 19.30 -13.13
C ASP A 287 -20.88 20.44 -14.16
N ASP A 288 -20.38 20.23 -15.39
CA ASP A 288 -20.38 21.23 -16.46
C ASP A 288 -21.48 20.93 -17.50
N PRO A 289 -22.54 21.76 -17.60
CA PRO A 289 -23.63 21.53 -18.54
C PRO A 289 -23.18 21.58 -20.02
N ALA A 290 -22.01 22.16 -20.33
CA ALA A 290 -21.45 22.12 -21.69
C ALA A 290 -21.13 20.68 -22.17
N ALA A 291 -21.08 19.71 -21.25
CA ALA A 291 -20.88 18.31 -21.57
C ALA A 291 -22.14 17.65 -22.18
N LEU A 292 -23.34 18.19 -21.93
CA LEU A 292 -24.60 17.56 -22.30
C LEU A 292 -24.76 17.31 -23.81
N PRO A 293 -24.54 18.30 -24.71
CA PRO A 293 -24.67 18.05 -26.15
C PRO A 293 -23.74 16.93 -26.70
N PRO A 294 -22.42 16.95 -26.45
CA PRO A 294 -21.53 15.91 -26.97
C PRO A 294 -21.74 14.54 -26.30
N LEU A 295 -22.18 14.48 -25.04
CA LEU A 295 -22.56 13.22 -24.39
C LEU A 295 -23.82 12.62 -25.03
N ARG A 296 -24.84 13.41 -25.36
CA ARG A 296 -26.05 12.94 -26.05
C ARG A 296 -25.72 12.38 -27.44
N GLU A 297 -24.91 13.09 -28.21
CA GLU A 297 -24.40 12.62 -29.51
C GLU A 297 -23.66 11.28 -29.36
N LEU A 298 -22.76 11.19 -28.38
CA LEU A 298 -22.03 9.97 -28.09
C LEU A 298 -22.98 8.82 -27.68
N ARG A 299 -23.93 9.06 -26.77
CA ARG A 299 -24.92 8.07 -26.30
C ARG A 299 -25.66 7.43 -27.48
N ASP A 300 -26.03 8.23 -28.46
CA ASP A 300 -26.81 7.76 -29.61
C ASP A 300 -25.97 6.87 -30.55
N SER A 301 -24.64 7.03 -30.54
CA SER A 301 -23.70 6.15 -31.25
C SER A 301 -23.34 4.84 -30.52
N LEU A 302 -23.70 4.72 -29.23
CA LEU A 302 -23.34 3.60 -28.36
C LEU A 302 -24.42 2.51 -28.30
N LYS A 303 -24.02 1.30 -27.90
CA LYS A 303 -24.91 0.15 -27.62
C LYS A 303 -24.57 -0.47 -26.26
N GLY A 304 -25.52 -1.23 -25.69
CA GLY A 304 -25.30 -2.03 -24.48
C GLY A 304 -24.93 -1.20 -23.24
N THR A 305 -24.04 -1.74 -22.41
CA THR A 305 -23.64 -1.18 -21.11
C THR A 305 -23.01 0.22 -21.23
N SER A 306 -22.25 0.49 -22.29
CA SER A 306 -21.66 1.82 -22.54
C SER A 306 -22.73 2.89 -22.76
N LYS A 307 -23.83 2.56 -23.45
CA LYS A 307 -24.96 3.50 -23.64
C LYS A 307 -25.64 3.81 -22.31
N SER A 308 -25.84 2.79 -21.46
CA SER A 308 -26.44 2.96 -20.13
C SER A 308 -25.59 3.84 -19.22
N ALA A 309 -24.26 3.64 -19.20
CA ALA A 309 -23.34 4.46 -18.40
C ALA A 309 -23.38 5.94 -18.82
N VAL A 310 -23.30 6.23 -20.12
CA VAL A 310 -23.40 7.62 -20.63
C VAL A 310 -24.77 8.23 -20.33
N SER A 311 -25.85 7.44 -20.43
CA SER A 311 -27.20 7.90 -20.11
C SER A 311 -27.37 8.28 -18.63
N ALA A 312 -26.73 7.55 -17.71
CA ALA A 312 -26.75 7.87 -16.29
C ALA A 312 -26.09 9.22 -15.98
N VAL A 313 -24.92 9.50 -16.59
CA VAL A 313 -24.24 10.80 -16.44
C VAL A 313 -25.08 11.94 -17.04
N ILE A 314 -25.65 11.74 -18.23
CA ILE A 314 -26.56 12.74 -18.83
C ILE A 314 -27.73 13.04 -17.89
N ALA A 315 -28.42 12.02 -17.39
CA ALA A 315 -29.58 12.20 -16.51
C ALA A 315 -29.22 12.95 -15.21
N LYS A 316 -28.02 12.70 -14.66
CA LYS A 316 -27.53 13.38 -13.47
C LYS A 316 -27.23 14.87 -13.75
N LEU A 317 -26.50 15.17 -14.83
CA LEU A 317 -26.21 16.55 -15.25
C LEU A 317 -27.49 17.31 -15.61
N GLU A 318 -28.46 16.69 -16.28
CA GLU A 318 -29.76 17.29 -16.58
C GLU A 318 -30.56 17.63 -15.32
N LYS A 319 -30.46 16.78 -14.29
CA LYS A 319 -31.08 17.02 -12.98
C LYS A 319 -30.39 18.16 -12.22
N GLN A 320 -29.06 18.28 -12.32
CA GLN A 320 -28.28 19.33 -11.66
C GLN A 320 -28.42 20.69 -12.36
N HIS A 321 -28.60 20.69 -13.69
CA HIS A 321 -28.64 21.90 -14.53
C HIS A 321 -29.92 21.97 -15.37
N PRO A 322 -31.12 22.13 -14.75
CA PRO A 322 -32.40 22.14 -15.48
C PRO A 322 -32.47 23.23 -16.56
N ASP A 323 -31.80 24.37 -16.34
CA ASP A 323 -31.78 25.50 -17.28
C ASP A 323 -31.02 25.17 -18.57
N ALA A 324 -29.96 24.36 -18.48
CA ALA A 324 -29.22 23.88 -19.65
C ALA A 324 -30.04 22.88 -20.49
N VAL A 325 -30.97 22.16 -19.86
CA VAL A 325 -31.92 21.28 -20.56
C VAL A 325 -32.90 22.11 -21.39
N ALA A 326 -33.42 23.21 -20.81
CA ALA A 326 -34.34 24.11 -21.50
C ALA A 326 -33.67 24.79 -22.71
N ALA A 327 -32.41 25.20 -22.58
CA ALA A 327 -31.65 25.83 -23.65
C ALA A 327 -31.26 24.87 -24.80
N SER A 328 -31.22 23.56 -24.56
CA SER A 328 -30.80 22.54 -25.54
C SER A 328 -31.96 21.72 -26.11
N ALA A 329 -33.19 21.96 -25.66
CA ALA A 329 -34.37 21.32 -26.21
C ALA A 329 -34.59 21.78 -27.66
N PRO A 330 -34.62 20.87 -28.65
CA PRO A 330 -35.04 21.25 -30.00
C PRO A 330 -36.46 21.80 -29.89
N ALA A 331 -36.73 22.95 -30.51
CA ALA A 331 -38.05 23.56 -30.56
C ALA A 331 -39.05 22.54 -31.13
N LYS A 332 -39.77 21.83 -30.26
CA LYS A 332 -40.73 20.81 -30.68
C LYS A 332 -42.12 21.43 -30.76
N GLY A 333 -42.59 21.52 -32.01
CA GLY A 333 -44.00 21.71 -32.33
C GLY A 333 -44.86 20.64 -31.64
N ALA A 334 -45.99 21.10 -31.13
CA ALA A 334 -46.96 20.32 -30.37
C ALA A 334 -47.57 19.19 -31.22
N LYS A 335 -47.63 17.97 -30.66
CA LYS A 335 -48.72 17.00 -30.93
C LYS A 335 -48.72 15.84 -29.94
N GLY A 336 -49.89 15.63 -29.32
CA GLY A 336 -50.48 14.31 -29.13
C GLY A 336 -50.25 13.60 -27.80
N THR A 337 -51.09 13.88 -26.81
CA THR A 337 -51.32 13.02 -25.63
C THR A 337 -52.13 11.78 -25.98
N LYS A 338 -51.67 10.58 -25.59
CA LYS A 338 -52.52 9.39 -25.43
C LYS A 338 -52.05 8.50 -24.27
N GLY A 339 -52.96 8.32 -23.31
CA GLY A 339 -53.33 7.01 -22.74
C GLY A 339 -52.43 6.40 -21.65
N ALA A 340 -52.75 6.67 -20.38
CA ALA A 340 -52.34 5.85 -19.25
C ALA A 340 -53.33 4.68 -19.04
N LYS A 341 -52.82 3.46 -18.85
CA LYS A 341 -53.60 2.30 -18.40
C LYS A 341 -52.96 1.66 -17.16
N GLY A 342 -53.69 1.76 -16.05
CA GLY A 342 -53.94 0.76 -15.01
C GLY A 342 -52.80 -0.10 -14.45
N ALA A 343 -52.37 0.21 -13.23
CA ALA A 343 -51.73 -0.74 -12.32
C ALA A 343 -52.78 -1.34 -11.37
N LYS A 344 -52.87 -2.67 -11.29
CA LYS A 344 -53.72 -3.42 -10.36
C LYS A 344 -52.88 -3.83 -9.15
N ALA A 345 -53.31 -3.41 -7.96
CA ALA A 345 -52.73 -3.81 -6.69
C ALA A 345 -53.23 -5.21 -6.28
N ALA A 346 -52.32 -6.07 -5.81
CA ALA A 346 -52.65 -7.29 -5.09
C ALA A 346 -52.16 -7.18 -3.65
N LYS A 347 -53.10 -7.23 -2.71
CA LYS A 347 -52.89 -7.36 -1.26
C LYS A 347 -52.80 -8.85 -0.90
N GLY A 348 -51.92 -9.20 0.01
CA GLY A 348 -51.89 -10.51 0.64
C GLY A 348 -50.71 -10.68 1.60
N THR A 349 -50.79 -10.10 2.79
CA THR A 349 -49.79 -10.33 3.86
C THR A 349 -50.32 -11.39 4.81
N LYS A 350 -49.76 -12.60 4.76
CA LYS A 350 -49.81 -13.57 5.87
C LYS A 350 -48.51 -13.43 6.66
N VAL A 351 -48.63 -13.12 7.95
CA VAL A 351 -47.51 -13.06 8.89
C VAL A 351 -47.05 -14.49 9.17
N ALA A 352 -45.89 -14.85 8.64
CA ALA A 352 -45.21 -16.10 8.95
C ALA A 352 -44.17 -15.87 10.06
N LYS A 353 -44.11 -16.85 10.95
CA LYS A 353 -43.13 -17.07 12.03
C LYS A 353 -41.71 -16.64 11.57
N LEU A 354 -41.06 -15.76 12.33
CA LEU A 354 -39.69 -15.29 12.09
C LEU A 354 -38.70 -16.47 12.12
N ALA A 355 -38.47 -17.06 10.96
CA ALA A 355 -37.32 -17.94 10.72
C ALA A 355 -36.06 -17.06 10.71
N VAL A 356 -34.98 -17.55 11.33
CA VAL A 356 -33.66 -16.92 11.17
C VAL A 356 -33.32 -16.95 9.68
N PRO A 357 -33.10 -15.80 9.02
CA PRO A 357 -32.78 -15.77 7.60
C PRO A 357 -31.49 -16.55 7.35
N SER A 358 -31.42 -17.25 6.20
CA SER A 358 -30.17 -17.89 5.78
C SER A 358 -29.05 -16.84 5.71
N VAL A 359 -27.79 -17.28 5.83
CA VAL A 359 -26.63 -16.38 5.76
C VAL A 359 -26.65 -15.53 4.48
N ASP A 360 -27.06 -16.14 3.37
CA ASP A 360 -27.20 -15.45 2.08
C ASP A 360 -28.34 -14.42 2.10
N ALA A 361 -29.46 -14.70 2.78
CA ALA A 361 -30.56 -13.72 2.92
C ALA A 361 -30.15 -12.52 3.79
N ALA A 362 -29.40 -12.74 4.87
CA ALA A 362 -28.85 -11.66 5.68
C ALA A 362 -27.85 -10.81 4.89
N LEU A 363 -27.02 -11.45 4.05
CA LEU A 363 -26.07 -10.75 3.19
C LEU A 363 -26.77 -9.96 2.07
N ALA A 364 -27.77 -10.57 1.42
CA ALA A 364 -28.63 -9.91 0.43
C ALA A 364 -29.30 -8.65 1.02
N GLN A 365 -29.83 -8.76 2.24
CA GLN A 365 -30.44 -7.62 2.93
C GLN A 365 -29.43 -6.49 3.19
N ARG A 366 -28.19 -6.82 3.56
CA ARG A 366 -27.12 -5.81 3.75
C ARG A 366 -26.75 -5.10 2.45
N LEU A 367 -26.61 -5.85 1.36
CA LEU A 367 -26.31 -5.30 0.03
C LEU A 367 -27.47 -4.44 -0.51
N SER A 368 -28.71 -4.90 -0.35
CA SER A 368 -29.91 -4.14 -0.72
C SER A 368 -29.99 -2.83 0.06
N LYS A 369 -29.76 -2.87 1.38
CA LYS A 369 -29.71 -1.66 2.23
C LYS A 369 -28.57 -0.71 1.83
N ALA A 370 -27.48 -1.22 1.26
CA ALA A 370 -26.39 -0.40 0.74
C ALA A 370 -26.72 0.23 -0.63
N GLY A 371 -27.82 -0.16 -1.28
CA GLY A 371 -28.29 0.42 -2.53
C GLY A 371 -27.97 -0.40 -3.79
N LEU A 372 -27.56 -1.66 -3.66
CA LEU A 372 -27.40 -2.55 -4.81
C LEU A 372 -28.77 -3.08 -5.27
N SER A 373 -28.94 -3.24 -6.59
CA SER A 373 -30.16 -3.83 -7.17
C SER A 373 -30.23 -5.33 -6.91
N ASP A 374 -31.44 -5.90 -6.94
CA ASP A 374 -31.65 -7.34 -6.73
C ASP A 374 -30.89 -8.21 -7.74
N ASP A 375 -30.89 -7.82 -9.02
CA ASP A 375 -30.11 -8.48 -10.06
C ASP A 375 -28.61 -8.51 -9.72
N ARG A 376 -28.09 -7.39 -9.19
CA ARG A 376 -26.69 -7.28 -8.84
C ARG A 376 -26.35 -8.11 -7.61
N ILE A 377 -27.25 -8.12 -6.63
CA ILE A 377 -27.13 -8.95 -5.43
C ILE A 377 -27.05 -10.42 -5.82
N GLY A 378 -27.92 -10.90 -6.72
CA GLY A 378 -27.86 -12.26 -7.23
C GLY A 378 -26.49 -12.61 -7.82
N GLN A 379 -25.98 -11.75 -8.71
CA GLN A 379 -24.66 -11.93 -9.33
C GLN A 379 -23.49 -11.94 -8.33
N ILE A 380 -23.59 -11.18 -7.24
CA ILE A 380 -22.57 -11.16 -6.18
C ILE A 380 -22.65 -12.44 -5.35
N LEU A 381 -23.86 -12.88 -5.00
CA LEU A 381 -24.08 -14.08 -4.18
C LEU A 381 -23.61 -15.35 -4.89
N ASP A 382 -23.66 -15.40 -6.22
CA ASP A 382 -23.06 -16.48 -7.04
C ASP A 382 -21.54 -16.62 -6.87
N HIS A 383 -20.88 -15.62 -6.27
CA HIS A 383 -19.44 -15.60 -6.01
C HIS A 383 -19.09 -15.71 -4.53
N VAL A 384 -20.06 -15.83 -3.63
CA VAL A 384 -19.79 -16.07 -2.20
C VAL A 384 -19.32 -17.50 -2.01
N ARG A 385 -18.24 -17.69 -1.24
CA ARG A 385 -17.66 -18.99 -0.92
C ARG A 385 -17.72 -19.25 0.58
N THR A 386 -17.93 -20.50 0.98
CA THR A 386 -17.74 -20.87 2.39
C THR A 386 -16.26 -20.79 2.75
N ARG A 387 -16.00 -20.27 3.94
CA ARG A 387 -14.68 -20.12 4.54
C ARG A 387 -14.71 -20.69 5.94
N ILE A 388 -13.66 -21.42 6.30
CA ILE A 388 -13.40 -21.88 7.67
C ILE A 388 -12.44 -20.88 8.30
N GLU A 389 -12.79 -20.36 9.46
CA GLU A 389 -11.95 -19.42 10.21
C GLU A 389 -11.20 -20.19 11.28
N LEU A 390 -9.89 -19.92 11.38
CA LEU A 390 -8.98 -20.60 12.29
C LEU A 390 -8.46 -19.57 13.31
N GLU A 391 -9.09 -19.53 14.49
CA GLU A 391 -8.68 -18.62 15.56
C GLU A 391 -7.58 -19.28 16.41
N PRO A 392 -6.32 -18.80 16.35
CA PRO A 392 -5.22 -19.40 17.10
C PRO A 392 -5.37 -19.13 18.60
N LYS A 393 -5.02 -20.13 19.40
CA LYS A 393 -4.94 -20.09 20.85
C LYS A 393 -3.62 -20.72 21.28
N ARG A 394 -2.82 -19.96 22.03
CA ARG A 394 -1.52 -20.42 22.52
C ARG A 394 -1.70 -21.75 23.25
N ALA A 395 -0.95 -22.76 22.84
CA ALA A 395 -1.02 -24.09 23.43
C ALA A 395 0.39 -24.67 23.52
N LYS A 396 0.92 -24.83 24.74
CA LYS A 396 2.30 -25.33 24.90
C LYS A 396 2.47 -26.75 24.34
N ASN A 397 1.51 -27.64 24.61
CA ASN A 397 1.56 -29.04 24.21
C ASN A 397 0.18 -29.48 23.66
N PRO A 398 -0.18 -29.06 22.43
CA PRO A 398 -1.41 -29.52 21.80
C PRO A 398 -1.37 -31.03 21.60
N ALA A 399 -2.52 -31.70 21.70
CA ALA A 399 -2.60 -33.15 21.56
C ALA A 399 -2.11 -33.61 20.17
N VAL A 400 -1.57 -34.83 20.12
CA VAL A 400 -1.08 -35.43 18.87
C VAL A 400 -2.25 -35.61 17.90
N GLY A 401 -2.06 -35.18 16.65
CA GLY A 401 -3.02 -35.31 15.56
C GLY A 401 -4.09 -34.24 15.53
N THR A 402 -4.09 -33.22 16.40
CA THR A 402 -5.11 -32.16 16.36
C THR A 402 -4.77 -31.08 15.34
N THR A 403 -5.79 -30.39 14.84
CA THR A 403 -5.65 -29.15 14.06
C THR A 403 -4.89 -28.07 14.84
N ARG A 404 -3.78 -27.55 14.28
CA ARG A 404 -2.95 -26.51 14.91
C ARG A 404 -2.03 -25.76 13.93
N PHE A 405 -1.51 -24.63 14.40
CA PHE A 405 -0.38 -23.90 13.82
C PHE A 405 0.90 -24.12 14.62
N GLY A 406 2.05 -24.01 13.94
CA GLY A 406 3.38 -23.96 14.54
C GLY A 406 3.78 -25.15 15.43
N GLY A 407 4.94 -25.03 16.07
CA GLY A 407 5.58 -26.07 16.86
C GLY A 407 6.12 -27.22 16.00
N GLU A 408 6.24 -28.41 16.60
CA GLU A 408 6.63 -29.62 15.88
C GLU A 408 5.41 -30.31 15.25
N PRO A 409 5.48 -30.76 13.98
CA PRO A 409 4.39 -31.50 13.35
C PRO A 409 4.24 -32.92 13.92
N ASP A 410 3.01 -33.44 13.91
CA ASP A 410 2.75 -34.86 14.12
C ASP A 410 2.76 -35.59 12.79
N LEU A 411 3.85 -36.24 12.44
CA LEU A 411 3.99 -36.97 11.17
C LEU A 411 3.85 -38.48 11.39
N PRO A 412 3.47 -39.27 10.37
CA PRO A 412 3.62 -40.72 10.43
C PRO A 412 5.07 -41.08 10.75
N ALA A 413 5.28 -42.12 11.57
CA ALA A 413 6.62 -42.53 11.96
C ALA A 413 7.54 -42.74 10.75
N LYS A 414 8.80 -42.28 10.85
CA LYS A 414 9.83 -42.33 9.79
C LYS A 414 9.54 -41.46 8.56
N THR A 415 8.60 -40.53 8.63
CA THR A 415 8.44 -39.53 7.56
C THR A 415 9.65 -38.60 7.53
N ALA A 416 10.29 -38.47 6.38
CA ALA A 416 11.37 -37.49 6.20
C ALA A 416 10.83 -36.05 6.29
N TRP A 417 11.61 -35.16 6.88
CA TRP A 417 11.28 -33.73 6.94
C TRP A 417 11.19 -33.15 5.51
N PRO A 418 10.18 -32.33 5.19
CA PRO A 418 10.08 -31.72 3.86
C PRO A 418 11.20 -30.72 3.57
N PHE A 419 11.81 -30.86 2.39
CA PHE A 419 12.80 -29.93 1.86
C PHE A 419 12.51 -29.63 0.39
N VAL A 420 12.95 -28.46 -0.08
CA VAL A 420 13.07 -28.19 -1.52
C VAL A 420 14.53 -28.38 -1.94
N THR A 421 14.74 -28.92 -3.15
CA THR A 421 16.08 -29.07 -3.73
C THR A 421 16.22 -28.09 -4.88
N MET A 422 17.19 -27.17 -4.76
CA MET A 422 17.39 -26.09 -5.72
C MET A 422 18.85 -26.04 -6.16
N LYS A 423 19.11 -25.65 -7.41
CA LYS A 423 20.45 -25.23 -7.85
C LYS A 423 20.59 -23.72 -7.67
N LYS A 424 21.83 -23.22 -7.63
CA LYS A 424 22.11 -21.78 -7.50
C LYS A 424 21.30 -20.89 -8.47
N ARG A 425 21.12 -21.34 -9.71
CA ARG A 425 20.37 -20.62 -10.76
C ARG A 425 18.84 -20.63 -10.58
N ASP A 426 18.32 -21.47 -9.70
CA ASP A 426 16.88 -21.63 -9.50
C ASP A 426 16.35 -20.66 -8.42
N PHE A 427 17.25 -19.99 -7.69
CA PHE A 427 16.87 -18.95 -6.75
C PHE A 427 16.62 -17.64 -7.48
N VAL A 428 15.57 -16.91 -7.07
CA VAL A 428 15.30 -15.56 -7.55
C VAL A 428 16.33 -14.57 -7.00
N VAL A 429 16.68 -14.69 -5.72
CA VAL A 429 17.76 -13.96 -5.05
C VAL A 429 18.98 -14.88 -4.96
N SER A 430 20.18 -14.41 -5.33
CA SER A 430 21.38 -15.28 -5.29
C SER A 430 21.57 -15.85 -3.87
N PRO A 431 21.94 -17.14 -3.71
CA PRO A 431 22.27 -17.71 -2.40
C PRO A 431 23.33 -16.92 -1.63
N ASP A 432 24.20 -16.19 -2.33
CA ASP A 432 25.27 -15.37 -1.73
C ASP A 432 24.74 -14.06 -1.10
N GLU A 433 23.50 -13.67 -1.41
CA GLU A 433 22.84 -12.46 -0.88
C GLU A 433 22.03 -12.75 0.40
N TYR A 434 21.84 -14.01 0.77
CA TYR A 434 21.20 -14.35 2.03
C TYR A 434 22.18 -14.20 3.19
N ASP A 435 21.67 -13.77 4.35
CA ASP A 435 22.46 -13.74 5.59
C ASP A 435 23.12 -15.11 5.86
N GLU A 436 24.35 -15.08 6.36
CA GLU A 436 25.09 -16.29 6.71
C GLU A 436 24.27 -17.18 7.67
N GLY A 437 24.17 -18.47 7.33
CA GLY A 437 23.35 -19.43 8.08
C GLY A 437 21.87 -19.51 7.66
N THR A 438 21.41 -18.64 6.76
CA THR A 438 20.04 -18.69 6.23
C THR A 438 19.83 -19.87 5.29
N LEU A 439 20.83 -20.24 4.50
CA LEU A 439 20.73 -21.40 3.60
C LEU A 439 21.73 -22.48 4.03
N PRO A 440 21.35 -23.77 3.96
CA PRO A 440 22.31 -24.84 4.14
C PRO A 440 23.35 -24.83 3.02
N ALA A 441 24.56 -25.32 3.31
CA ALA A 441 25.60 -25.48 2.31
C ALA A 441 25.14 -26.40 1.17
N ALA A 442 25.56 -26.08 -0.06
CA ALA A 442 25.28 -26.92 -1.21
C ALA A 442 25.98 -28.29 -1.10
N ASP A 443 25.33 -29.33 -1.63
CA ASP A 443 25.91 -30.66 -1.76
C ASP A 443 27.09 -30.68 -2.77
N LYS A 444 27.74 -31.83 -2.91
CA LYS A 444 28.86 -32.02 -3.85
C LYS A 444 28.48 -31.78 -5.32
N GLN A 445 27.18 -31.73 -5.64
CA GLN A 445 26.63 -31.45 -6.96
C GLN A 445 26.13 -30.00 -7.10
N GLY A 446 26.40 -29.14 -6.12
CA GLY A 446 25.98 -27.73 -6.13
C GLY A 446 24.47 -27.54 -5.92
N ARG A 447 23.80 -28.47 -5.25
CA ARG A 447 22.37 -28.39 -4.91
C ARG A 447 22.17 -28.03 -3.45
N TYR A 448 21.24 -27.13 -3.20
CA TYR A 448 20.80 -26.68 -1.88
C TYR A 448 19.58 -27.50 -1.49
N HIS A 449 19.63 -28.14 -0.32
CA HIS A 449 18.52 -28.89 0.26
C HIS A 449 17.90 -28.08 1.39
N VAL A 450 17.00 -27.16 1.04
CA VAL A 450 16.48 -26.19 1.99
C VAL A 450 15.32 -26.80 2.78
N PRO A 451 15.45 -26.99 4.11
CA PRO A 451 14.34 -27.47 4.93
C PRO A 451 13.23 -26.43 4.97
N LEU A 452 11.98 -26.88 4.99
CA LEU A 452 10.83 -25.99 5.07
C LEU A 452 10.34 -25.85 6.52
N ALA A 453 9.87 -24.66 6.89
CA ALA A 453 9.27 -24.42 8.19
C ALA A 453 7.89 -25.09 8.28
N PHE A 454 7.56 -25.63 9.46
CA PHE A 454 6.22 -26.17 9.69
C PHE A 454 5.22 -25.04 9.96
N ILE A 455 4.17 -24.95 9.15
CA ILE A 455 3.16 -23.89 9.26
C ILE A 455 1.93 -24.41 10.00
N ALA A 456 1.33 -25.48 9.51
CA ALA A 456 0.06 -25.98 10.04
C ALA A 456 -0.11 -27.48 9.80
N GLN A 457 -0.87 -28.12 10.69
CA GLN A 457 -1.50 -29.41 10.42
C GLN A 457 -3.00 -29.29 10.65
N LEU A 458 -3.80 -29.86 9.74
CA LEU A 458 -5.25 -29.82 9.79
C LEU A 458 -5.80 -31.25 9.78
N ASP A 459 -6.50 -31.63 10.83
CA ASP A 459 -7.31 -32.85 10.82
C ASP A 459 -8.59 -32.56 10.04
N LEU A 460 -8.74 -33.20 8.88
CA LEU A 460 -9.90 -32.96 8.04
C LEU A 460 -11.21 -33.43 8.67
N ALA A 461 -11.16 -34.33 9.67
CA ALA A 461 -12.35 -34.68 10.44
C ALA A 461 -12.84 -33.49 11.29
N ASP A 462 -11.93 -32.67 11.84
CA ASP A 462 -12.27 -31.45 12.59
C ASP A 462 -12.86 -30.38 11.66
N LEU A 463 -12.35 -30.29 10.43
CA LEU A 463 -12.78 -29.28 9.45
C LEU A 463 -14.09 -29.66 8.75
N ALA A 464 -14.40 -30.95 8.61
CA ALA A 464 -15.54 -31.44 7.84
C ALA A 464 -16.92 -30.82 8.23
N PRO A 465 -17.23 -30.55 9.52
CA PRO A 465 -18.46 -29.87 9.91
C PRO A 465 -18.54 -28.38 9.50
N HIS A 466 -17.39 -27.77 9.21
CA HIS A 466 -17.26 -26.36 8.85
C HIS A 466 -17.15 -26.16 7.31
N ASP A 467 -16.81 -27.21 6.57
CA ASP A 467 -16.76 -27.26 5.11
C ASP A 467 -18.15 -27.51 4.51
N ALA A 468 -19.01 -26.49 4.55
CA ALA A 468 -20.40 -26.57 4.06
C ALA A 468 -20.48 -26.88 2.56
N ASP A 469 -19.47 -26.48 1.78
CA ASP A 469 -19.42 -26.70 0.33
C ASP A 469 -18.84 -28.09 -0.02
N GLY A 470 -18.30 -28.82 0.97
CA GLY A 470 -17.77 -30.16 0.80
C GLY A 470 -16.56 -30.24 -0.12
N LEU A 471 -15.71 -29.21 -0.14
CA LEU A 471 -14.57 -29.10 -1.03
C LEU A 471 -13.37 -29.96 -0.58
N LEU A 472 -13.22 -30.19 0.72
CA LEU A 472 -12.12 -30.95 1.29
C LEU A 472 -12.50 -32.43 1.48
N PRO A 473 -11.52 -33.36 1.46
CA PRO A 473 -11.76 -34.71 1.94
C PRO A 473 -12.33 -34.67 3.37
N LYS A 474 -13.23 -35.61 3.70
CA LYS A 474 -13.91 -35.62 5.02
C LYS A 474 -13.05 -36.15 6.17
N THR A 475 -11.91 -36.76 5.88
CA THR A 475 -11.01 -37.39 6.84
C THR A 475 -9.57 -37.34 6.33
N GLY A 476 -8.62 -37.51 7.24
CA GLY A 476 -7.19 -37.56 6.93
C GLY A 476 -6.49 -36.30 7.42
N MET A 477 -5.18 -36.26 7.22
CA MET A 477 -4.34 -35.18 7.73
C MET A 477 -3.71 -34.39 6.58
N LEU A 478 -3.79 -33.07 6.67
CA LEU A 478 -3.01 -32.15 5.85
C LEU A 478 -1.88 -31.54 6.68
N TRP A 479 -0.68 -31.46 6.11
CA TRP A 479 0.43 -30.69 6.66
C TRP A 479 0.91 -29.66 5.65
N PHE A 480 1.21 -28.47 6.13
CA PHE A 480 1.65 -27.32 5.36
C PHE A 480 3.03 -26.91 5.82
N PHE A 481 3.94 -26.80 4.87
CA PHE A 481 5.30 -26.34 5.09
C PHE A 481 5.62 -25.23 4.08
N ALA A 482 6.30 -24.18 4.52
CA ALA A 482 6.73 -23.09 3.66
C ALA A 482 7.97 -22.41 4.21
N ARG A 483 8.64 -21.61 3.37
CA ARG A 483 9.75 -20.76 3.77
C ARG A 483 9.73 -19.47 2.97
N GLN A 484 9.53 -18.35 3.65
CA GLN A 484 9.19 -17.07 3.01
C GLN A 484 10.34 -16.49 2.20
N GLU A 485 11.57 -16.66 2.65
CA GLU A 485 12.74 -16.04 2.04
C GLU A 485 13.15 -16.76 0.75
N VAL A 486 12.68 -17.99 0.53
CA VAL A 486 13.05 -18.79 -0.64
C VAL A 486 11.99 -18.63 -1.72
N VAL A 487 12.13 -17.56 -2.50
CA VAL A 487 11.29 -17.31 -3.67
C VAL A 487 11.73 -18.22 -4.82
N ILE A 488 10.78 -19.00 -5.33
CA ILE A 488 10.96 -20.00 -6.40
C ILE A 488 10.31 -19.61 -7.73
N GLY A 489 9.74 -18.41 -7.77
CA GLY A 489 9.13 -17.84 -8.97
C GLY A 489 8.11 -16.77 -8.62
N GLU A 490 7.35 -16.37 -9.63
CA GLU A 490 6.33 -15.33 -9.52
C GLU A 490 5.02 -15.81 -10.12
N ARG A 491 3.91 -15.33 -9.56
CA ARG A 491 2.57 -15.61 -10.08
C ARG A 491 1.64 -14.45 -9.76
N ARG A 492 1.24 -13.71 -10.80
CA ARG A 492 0.29 -12.59 -10.73
C ARG A 492 0.81 -11.51 -9.78
N ASP A 493 2.04 -11.09 -10.03
CA ASP A 493 2.74 -10.04 -9.28
C ASP A 493 3.00 -10.41 -7.81
N LEU A 494 2.75 -11.66 -7.43
CA LEU A 494 3.07 -12.21 -6.12
C LEU A 494 4.21 -13.21 -6.21
N GLN A 495 4.99 -13.25 -5.15
CA GLN A 495 6.07 -14.20 -5.04
C GLN A 495 5.52 -15.60 -4.77
N VAL A 496 6.01 -16.60 -5.50
CA VAL A 496 5.79 -18.01 -5.20
C VAL A 496 6.93 -18.44 -4.29
N ILE A 497 6.62 -18.79 -3.05
CA ILE A 497 7.62 -19.21 -2.07
C ILE A 497 7.73 -20.72 -1.98
N ALA A 498 8.91 -21.20 -1.60
CA ALA A 498 9.19 -22.61 -1.39
C ALA A 498 8.21 -23.20 -0.39
N SER A 499 7.52 -24.28 -0.79
CA SER A 499 6.45 -24.86 0.00
C SER A 499 6.23 -26.34 -0.30
N HIS A 500 5.58 -27.02 0.63
CA HIS A 500 5.15 -28.41 0.49
C HIS A 500 3.84 -28.62 1.23
N VAL A 501 2.87 -29.24 0.56
CA VAL A 501 1.62 -29.67 1.18
C VAL A 501 1.51 -31.18 1.05
N ARG A 502 1.31 -31.84 2.20
CA ARG A 502 1.16 -33.29 2.27
C ARG A 502 -0.23 -33.65 2.74
N TYR A 503 -0.89 -34.55 2.01
CA TYR A 503 -2.14 -35.17 2.43
C TYR A 503 -1.94 -36.66 2.66
N VAL A 504 -2.43 -37.17 3.79
CA VAL A 504 -2.50 -38.61 4.03
C VAL A 504 -3.89 -38.96 4.58
N LYS A 505 -4.64 -39.73 3.79
CA LYS A 505 -6.01 -40.14 4.14
C LYS A 505 -6.08 -40.94 5.45
N HIS A 506 -5.12 -41.84 5.66
CA HIS A 506 -5.03 -42.69 6.85
C HIS A 506 -3.60 -42.64 7.39
N PRO A 507 -3.28 -41.64 8.24
CA PRO A 507 -1.89 -41.39 8.64
C PRO A 507 -1.33 -42.43 9.62
N GLY A 508 -2.16 -43.35 10.13
CA GLY A 508 -1.75 -44.37 11.08
C GLY A 508 -1.30 -43.76 12.41
N LYS A 509 -0.25 -44.31 13.00
CA LYS A 509 0.33 -43.78 14.24
C LYS A 509 1.16 -42.54 13.93
N LEU A 510 0.71 -41.41 14.47
CA LEU A 510 1.42 -40.15 14.42
C LEU A 510 2.43 -40.02 15.55
N VAL A 511 3.56 -39.39 15.27
CA VAL A 511 4.61 -39.04 16.23
C VAL A 511 5.03 -37.60 16.04
N ARG A 512 5.27 -36.89 17.15
CA ARG A 512 5.87 -35.56 17.11
C ARG A 512 7.27 -35.67 16.49
N THR A 513 7.55 -34.83 15.50
CA THR A 513 8.79 -34.88 14.72
C THR A 513 9.54 -33.57 14.89
N ALA A 514 10.75 -33.63 15.45
CA ALA A 514 11.62 -32.46 15.60
C ALA A 514 12.09 -31.93 14.24
N PRO A 515 12.27 -30.60 14.09
CA PRO A 515 12.86 -30.03 12.89
C PRO A 515 14.34 -30.45 12.74
N PRO A 516 14.89 -30.43 11.52
CA PRO A 516 16.33 -30.63 11.33
C PRO A 516 17.12 -29.45 11.89
N ASP A 517 18.34 -29.71 12.37
CA ASP A 517 19.25 -28.67 12.92
C ASP A 517 19.61 -27.58 11.90
N THR A 518 19.38 -27.83 10.61
CA THR A 518 19.60 -26.87 9.52
C THR A 518 18.44 -25.92 9.29
N LEU A 519 17.30 -26.08 10.00
CA LEU A 519 16.19 -25.12 9.96
C LEU A 519 16.50 -23.96 10.92
N PRO A 520 16.60 -22.71 10.44
CA PRO A 520 16.93 -21.57 11.30
C PRO A 520 15.91 -21.32 12.40
N ASP A 521 16.34 -20.86 13.58
CA ASP A 521 15.46 -20.61 14.73
C ASP A 521 14.28 -19.67 14.43
N ARG A 522 14.47 -18.70 13.52
CA ARG A 522 13.38 -17.79 13.11
C ARG A 522 12.22 -18.48 12.40
N ASP A 523 12.47 -19.67 11.84
CA ASP A 523 11.48 -20.52 11.17
C ASP A 523 10.83 -21.52 12.17
N HIS A 524 11.08 -21.39 13.48
CA HIS A 524 10.48 -22.20 14.53
C HIS A 524 9.33 -21.43 15.17
N TYR A 525 8.11 -21.67 14.68
CA TYR A 525 6.90 -20.99 15.15
C TYR A 525 6.35 -21.63 16.44
N GLU A 526 5.65 -20.83 17.24
CA GLU A 526 5.05 -21.28 18.50
C GLU A 526 3.82 -22.16 18.25
N PRO A 527 3.64 -23.25 19.02
CA PRO A 527 2.45 -24.08 18.89
C PRO A 527 1.18 -23.32 19.32
N ALA A 528 0.20 -23.30 18.42
CA ALA A 528 -1.12 -22.71 18.67
C ALA A 528 -2.23 -23.69 18.26
N ALA A 529 -3.05 -24.10 19.23
CA ALA A 529 -4.30 -24.80 18.96
C ALA A 529 -5.26 -23.88 18.22
N VAL A 530 -6.18 -24.46 17.43
CA VAL A 530 -7.12 -23.68 16.64
C VAL A 530 -8.54 -23.90 17.14
N LYS A 531 -9.28 -22.80 17.29
CA LYS A 531 -10.74 -22.83 17.37
C LYS A 531 -11.32 -22.61 15.97
N LEU A 532 -12.18 -23.53 15.55
CA LEU A 532 -12.81 -23.51 14.22
C LEU A 532 -14.18 -22.82 14.26
N SER A 533 -14.42 -21.96 13.29
CA SER A 533 -15.75 -21.44 12.93
C SER A 533 -15.89 -21.42 11.41
N HIS A 534 -17.08 -21.12 10.89
CA HIS A 534 -17.28 -20.93 9.46
C HIS A 534 -18.02 -19.63 9.18
N ALA A 535 -17.77 -19.07 8.00
CA ALA A 535 -18.42 -17.86 7.50
C ALA A 535 -18.62 -17.96 5.99
N ARG A 536 -19.51 -17.13 5.45
CA ARG A 536 -19.69 -16.93 4.00
C ARG A 536 -19.47 -15.45 3.68
N PRO A 537 -18.20 -14.98 3.69
CA PRO A 537 -17.88 -13.56 3.49
C PRO A 537 -18.15 -13.14 2.04
N LEU A 538 -18.30 -11.83 1.83
CA LEU A 538 -18.26 -11.29 0.48
C LEU A 538 -16.90 -11.57 -0.16
N PRO A 539 -16.85 -11.85 -1.47
CA PRO A 539 -15.59 -11.83 -2.20
C PRO A 539 -14.89 -10.46 -2.10
N PRO A 540 -13.56 -10.40 -2.16
CA PRO A 540 -12.89 -9.11 -2.26
C PRO A 540 -13.31 -8.34 -3.52
N SER A 541 -13.56 -7.03 -3.44
CA SER A 541 -14.03 -6.22 -4.60
C SER A 541 -13.06 -6.27 -5.80
N SER A 542 -11.79 -6.48 -5.50
CA SER A 542 -10.65 -6.63 -6.39
C SER A 542 -10.60 -7.94 -7.18
N ILE A 543 -11.34 -8.98 -6.78
CA ILE A 543 -11.26 -10.26 -7.50
C ILE A 543 -11.81 -10.13 -8.91
N GLY A 544 -11.21 -10.88 -9.85
CA GLY A 544 -11.57 -10.82 -11.27
C GLY A 544 -13.05 -11.08 -11.56
N ALA A 545 -13.72 -11.92 -10.76
CA ALA A 545 -15.15 -12.20 -10.91
C ALA A 545 -16.02 -10.96 -10.58
N ILE A 546 -15.77 -10.32 -9.45
CA ILE A 546 -16.47 -9.09 -9.04
C ILE A 546 -16.13 -7.92 -9.96
N ARG A 547 -14.86 -7.75 -10.33
CA ARG A 547 -14.45 -6.72 -11.31
C ARG A 547 -15.11 -6.89 -12.68
N LYS A 548 -15.46 -8.12 -13.08
CA LYS A 548 -16.18 -8.40 -14.34
C LYS A 548 -17.67 -8.06 -14.28
N LEU A 549 -18.25 -7.94 -13.09
CA LEU A 549 -19.62 -7.44 -12.93
C LEU A 549 -19.76 -5.99 -13.42
N GLY A 550 -18.66 -5.23 -13.47
CA GLY A 550 -18.67 -3.86 -13.97
C GLY A 550 -19.52 -2.95 -13.10
N LEU A 551 -19.35 -3.05 -11.78
CA LEU A 551 -20.00 -2.18 -10.81
C LEU A 551 -19.70 -0.72 -11.15
N ILE A 552 -20.73 0.12 -11.21
CA ILE A 552 -20.54 1.58 -11.29
C ILE A 552 -20.04 2.10 -9.94
N ASP A 553 -19.48 3.32 -9.90
CA ASP A 553 -18.83 3.85 -8.69
C ASP A 553 -19.73 3.86 -7.44
N SER A 554 -21.04 4.13 -7.60
CA SER A 554 -22.01 4.05 -6.51
C SER A 554 -22.24 2.60 -6.03
N GLU A 555 -22.31 1.63 -6.95
CA GLU A 555 -22.40 0.20 -6.62
C GLU A 555 -21.12 -0.29 -5.94
N THR A 556 -19.94 0.11 -6.44
CA THR A 556 -18.63 -0.21 -5.86
C THR A 556 -18.53 0.34 -4.44
N THR A 557 -18.90 1.61 -4.23
CA THR A 557 -18.91 2.24 -2.91
C THR A 557 -19.85 1.49 -1.95
N ALA A 558 -21.05 1.14 -2.42
CA ALA A 558 -22.01 0.37 -1.65
C ALA A 558 -21.48 -1.03 -1.28
N TYR A 559 -20.86 -1.72 -2.24
CA TYR A 559 -20.24 -3.02 -2.06
C TYR A 559 -19.14 -2.99 -1.00
N GLU A 560 -18.16 -2.09 -1.18
CA GLU A 560 -17.01 -1.95 -0.29
C GLU A 560 -17.42 -1.53 1.13
N ALA A 561 -18.53 -0.78 1.27
CA ALA A 561 -19.06 -0.41 2.57
C ALA A 561 -19.65 -1.62 3.34
N VAL A 562 -20.15 -2.63 2.62
CA VAL A 562 -20.61 -3.89 3.22
C VAL A 562 -19.44 -4.81 3.50
N GLU A 563 -18.49 -4.90 2.57
CA GLU A 563 -17.26 -5.70 2.65
C GLU A 563 -16.38 -5.28 3.83
N ARG A 564 -16.01 -3.99 3.94
CA ARG A 564 -15.13 -3.45 5.00
C ARG A 564 -15.66 -3.64 6.42
N LYS A 565 -16.97 -3.81 6.59
CA LYS A 565 -17.59 -4.04 7.91
C LYS A 565 -17.40 -5.47 8.40
N VAL A 566 -16.86 -6.37 7.58
CA VAL A 566 -16.54 -7.73 7.99
C VAL A 566 -15.08 -7.76 8.40
N THR A 567 -14.80 -7.98 9.68
CA THR A 567 -13.43 -8.22 10.15
C THR A 567 -12.87 -9.44 9.43
N SER A 568 -11.73 -9.28 8.77
CA SER A 568 -11.02 -10.38 8.14
C SER A 568 -10.28 -11.16 9.24
N PRO A 569 -10.62 -12.44 9.48
CA PRO A 569 -9.81 -13.28 10.35
C PRO A 569 -8.39 -13.43 9.79
N THR A 570 -7.40 -13.50 10.68
CA THR A 570 -5.99 -13.59 10.33
C THR A 570 -5.64 -14.91 9.62
N HIS A 571 -6.31 -16.02 9.98
CA HIS A 571 -6.07 -17.32 9.37
C HIS A 571 -7.38 -17.98 8.93
N THR A 572 -7.38 -18.54 7.72
CA THR A 572 -8.58 -19.12 7.12
C THR A 572 -8.25 -20.32 6.24
N ALA A 573 -9.14 -21.30 6.16
CA ALA A 573 -9.11 -22.34 5.15
C ALA A 573 -10.32 -22.18 4.23
N LEU A 574 -10.14 -22.45 2.92
CA LEU A 574 -11.15 -22.18 1.89
C LEU A 574 -11.54 -20.70 1.80
N GLY A 575 -12.53 -20.39 0.96
CA GLY A 575 -12.99 -19.03 0.73
C GLY A 575 -12.14 -18.24 -0.27
N TRP A 576 -12.00 -16.93 0.00
CA TRP A 576 -11.21 -16.00 -0.78
C TRP A 576 -9.98 -15.56 0.00
N ALA A 577 -8.84 -15.44 -0.69
CA ALA A 577 -7.64 -14.86 -0.11
C ALA A 577 -7.83 -13.35 0.03
N ILE A 578 -7.37 -12.81 1.15
CA ILE A 578 -7.39 -11.38 1.44
C ILE A 578 -5.94 -10.99 1.62
N ALA A 579 -5.34 -10.44 0.57
CA ALA A 579 -4.00 -9.89 0.67
C ALA A 579 -4.06 -8.38 0.91
N THR A 580 -2.97 -7.87 1.45
CA THR A 580 -2.72 -6.47 1.77
C THR A 580 -2.57 -5.64 0.49
N TYR A 581 -1.78 -6.13 -0.48
CA TYR A 581 -1.47 -5.40 -1.71
C TYR A 581 -2.14 -6.01 -2.94
N PHE A 582 -2.15 -7.34 -3.04
CA PHE A 582 -2.73 -8.02 -4.19
C PHE A 582 -3.99 -8.80 -3.86
N ALA A 583 -5.14 -8.35 -4.35
CA ALA A 583 -6.37 -9.08 -4.12
C ALA A 583 -6.93 -9.66 -5.43
N GLY A 584 -7.39 -10.92 -5.38
CA GLY A 584 -7.71 -11.69 -6.60
C GLY A 584 -7.46 -13.19 -6.57
N ILE A 585 -7.11 -13.74 -5.42
CA ILE A 585 -6.80 -15.16 -5.24
C ILE A 585 -7.90 -15.82 -4.40
N PRO A 586 -8.28 -17.08 -4.68
CA PRO A 586 -7.89 -17.88 -5.83
C PRO A 586 -8.63 -17.45 -7.12
N GLU A 587 -8.13 -17.84 -8.29
CA GLU A 587 -8.89 -17.67 -9.54
C GLU A 587 -10.08 -18.63 -9.65
N ALA A 588 -10.90 -18.47 -10.70
CA ALA A 588 -12.05 -19.33 -10.96
C ALA A 588 -11.70 -20.85 -11.05
N LYS A 589 -10.45 -21.18 -11.37
CA LYS A 589 -9.97 -22.57 -11.49
C LYS A 589 -9.08 -23.01 -10.32
N GLU A 590 -9.09 -22.26 -9.22
CA GLU A 590 -8.23 -22.49 -8.07
C GLU A 590 -9.03 -22.43 -6.77
N GLN A 591 -8.49 -23.07 -5.74
CA GLN A 591 -9.02 -23.04 -4.40
C GLN A 591 -7.92 -22.59 -3.43
N LEU A 592 -8.32 -21.75 -2.48
CA LEU A 592 -7.49 -21.46 -1.31
C LEU A 592 -7.58 -22.67 -0.38
N LEU A 593 -6.46 -23.27 -0.03
CA LEU A 593 -6.40 -24.30 1.00
C LEU A 593 -6.24 -23.68 2.38
N LEU A 594 -5.31 -22.73 2.51
CA LEU A 594 -4.96 -22.09 3.77
C LEU A 594 -4.42 -20.68 3.53
N CYS A 595 -4.90 -19.71 4.27
CA CYS A 595 -4.34 -18.37 4.44
C CYS A 595 -3.78 -18.30 5.86
N VAL A 596 -2.54 -17.81 5.99
CA VAL A 596 -1.88 -17.60 7.28
C VAL A 596 -1.35 -16.18 7.32
N GLY A 597 -2.01 -15.31 8.09
CA GLY A 597 -1.52 -13.97 8.38
C GLY A 597 -0.43 -13.94 9.45
N SER A 598 0.15 -12.76 9.65
CA SER A 598 1.09 -12.48 10.74
C SER A 598 0.33 -12.35 12.06
N ASP A 599 0.84 -12.99 13.12
CA ASP A 599 0.18 -13.02 14.42
C ASP A 599 1.14 -13.35 15.59
N ALA A 600 0.90 -12.73 16.75
CA ALA A 600 1.74 -12.91 17.94
C ALA A 600 1.45 -14.18 18.77
N VAL A 601 0.37 -14.90 18.49
CA VAL A 601 -0.01 -16.13 19.19
C VAL A 601 0.80 -17.31 18.68
N SER A 602 0.90 -17.45 17.36
CA SER A 602 1.70 -18.46 16.67
C SER A 602 3.14 -17.99 16.41
N GLY A 603 3.39 -16.68 16.53
CA GLY A 603 4.69 -16.08 16.24
C GLY A 603 4.98 -15.94 14.74
N PHE A 604 3.95 -16.01 13.90
CA PHE A 604 4.10 -15.78 12.46
C PHE A 604 4.38 -14.30 12.18
N GLY A 605 5.39 -14.02 11.36
CA GLY A 605 5.70 -12.70 10.84
C GLY A 605 6.15 -12.79 9.40
N TRP A 606 5.28 -12.33 8.48
CA TRP A 606 5.51 -12.40 7.04
C TRP A 606 5.75 -11.00 6.47
N GLY A 607 6.98 -10.73 6.05
CA GLY A 607 7.35 -9.42 5.46
C GLY A 607 6.81 -8.22 6.25
N ASP A 608 6.07 -7.35 5.58
CA ASP A 608 5.39 -6.18 6.15
C ASP A 608 4.00 -6.53 6.74
N ASP A 609 3.94 -7.50 7.66
CA ASP A 609 2.70 -8.05 8.26
C ASP A 609 1.71 -8.62 7.22
N ALA A 610 2.22 -9.08 6.09
CA ALA A 610 1.44 -9.71 5.05
C ALA A 610 0.94 -11.11 5.47
N PRO A 611 0.01 -11.70 4.70
CA PRO A 611 -0.30 -13.12 4.77
C PRO A 611 0.40 -13.95 3.68
N ILE A 612 0.52 -15.26 3.94
CA ILE A 612 0.85 -16.26 2.92
C ILE A 612 -0.38 -17.12 2.57
N PHE A 613 -0.44 -17.60 1.32
CA PHE A 613 -1.58 -18.33 0.78
C PHE A 613 -1.18 -19.64 0.13
N PHE A 614 -1.62 -20.76 0.71
CA PHE A 614 -1.58 -22.05 0.05
C PHE A 614 -2.77 -22.20 -0.88
N CYS A 615 -2.50 -22.29 -2.18
CA CYS A 615 -3.49 -22.46 -3.22
C CYS A 615 -3.32 -23.80 -3.94
N ILE A 616 -4.40 -24.32 -4.52
CA ILE A 616 -4.39 -25.54 -5.32
C ILE A 616 -5.27 -25.38 -6.56
N PRO A 617 -4.87 -25.90 -7.73
CA PRO A 617 -5.79 -26.00 -8.87
C PRO A 617 -7.03 -26.83 -8.51
N SER A 618 -8.22 -26.36 -8.86
CA SER A 618 -9.49 -27.05 -8.53
C SER A 618 -9.53 -28.48 -9.06
N ALA A 619 -8.95 -28.72 -10.25
CA ALA A 619 -8.86 -30.06 -10.83
C ALA A 619 -7.91 -31.00 -10.05
N ALA A 620 -6.89 -30.45 -9.39
CA ALA A 620 -5.99 -31.23 -8.53
C ALA A 620 -6.67 -31.52 -7.18
N LEU A 621 -7.38 -30.55 -6.59
CA LEU A 621 -8.17 -30.77 -5.38
C LEU A 621 -9.23 -31.85 -5.56
N ALA A 622 -9.96 -31.83 -6.68
CA ALA A 622 -10.95 -32.87 -7.01
C ALA A 622 -10.34 -34.28 -7.09
N LYS A 623 -9.06 -34.37 -7.48
CA LYS A 623 -8.29 -35.63 -7.51
C LYS A 623 -7.53 -35.91 -6.21
N GLN A 624 -7.65 -35.04 -5.21
CA GLN A 624 -6.88 -35.06 -3.97
C GLN A 624 -5.36 -35.07 -4.19
N ASP A 625 -4.88 -34.45 -5.27
CA ASP A 625 -3.47 -34.31 -5.62
C ASP A 625 -2.87 -33.05 -4.99
N PHE A 626 -2.68 -33.10 -3.66
CA PHE A 626 -2.15 -31.98 -2.88
C PHE A 626 -0.68 -31.65 -3.19
N ALA A 627 0.04 -32.51 -3.91
CA ALA A 627 1.39 -32.22 -4.39
C ALA A 627 1.42 -31.09 -5.45
N LYS A 628 0.25 -30.69 -5.98
CA LYS A 628 0.09 -29.54 -6.88
C LYS A 628 -0.24 -28.23 -6.15
N ALA A 629 -0.36 -28.27 -4.83
CA ALA A 629 -0.50 -27.05 -4.06
C ALA A 629 0.80 -26.23 -4.11
N TYR A 630 0.65 -24.92 -4.01
CA TYR A 630 1.74 -23.95 -4.03
C TYR A 630 1.43 -22.83 -3.03
N CYS A 631 2.46 -22.13 -2.56
CA CYS A 631 2.32 -21.03 -1.62
C CYS A 631 2.67 -19.69 -2.29
N LEU A 632 1.85 -18.68 -2.06
CA LEU A 632 2.06 -17.30 -2.48
C LEU A 632 2.32 -16.41 -1.28
N MET A 633 3.17 -15.41 -1.44
CA MET A 633 3.39 -14.34 -0.47
C MET A 633 3.07 -12.98 -1.10
N ASP A 634 2.43 -12.13 -0.32
CA ASP A 634 2.03 -10.77 -0.70
C ASP A 634 3.02 -9.76 -0.11
N GLU A 635 4.13 -9.52 -0.80
CA GLU A 635 5.20 -8.62 -0.38
C GLU A 635 5.38 -7.45 -1.34
#